data_AF-A0A5J4KSN4-F1
#
_entry.id   AF-A0A5J4KSN4-F1
#
_cell.length_a   1.000
_cell.length_b   1.000
_cell.length_c   1.000
_cell.angle_alpha   90.00
_cell.angle_beta   90.00
_cell.angle_gamma   90.00
#
_symmetry.space_group_name_H-M   'P 1'
#
loop_
_entity.id
_entity.type
_entity.pdbx_description
1 polymer ?
#
loop_
_entity_poly.entity_id
_entity_poly.type
_entity_poly.pdbx_seq_one_letter_code
_entity_poly.pdbx_strand_id
1 'polypeptide(L)'
;MMKMADATSVPVELRQPLSNMLLALADDEFILGYWDSEWTGVAPMLEEDVACSSIAQDEIGHARLFYQEVAALTGVSPDDIAYGRKIEDYRQIQLVEHRRGNWAFTIARRFYYETAIRSLAIWPACKVRSMHHWPRQSPRSSGKRHITRCILAPGCNAWPMALPKLASY
;
A
#
# COMPACT_ATOMS: atom_id res chain seq x y z
N MET A 1 -0.08 -0.93 -22.67
CA MET A 1 0.72 -1.22 -21.46
C MET A 1 1.12 0.14 -20.91
N MET A 2 0.39 0.64 -19.91
CA MET A 2 0.66 1.95 -19.32
C MET A 2 1.95 1.81 -18.51
N LYS A 3 3.04 2.41 -18.98
CA LYS A 3 4.25 2.51 -18.18
C LYS A 3 3.90 3.37 -16.96
N MET A 4 3.92 2.79 -15.76
CA MET A 4 4.16 3.57 -14.55
C MET A 4 5.41 4.41 -14.78
N ALA A 5 5.40 5.66 -14.31
CA ALA A 5 6.34 6.71 -14.69
C ALA A 5 7.75 6.17 -14.96
N ASP A 6 8.21 6.30 -16.22
CA ASP A 6 9.56 5.86 -16.59
C ASP A 6 10.55 6.56 -15.64
N ALA A 7 11.44 5.83 -14.96
CA ALA A 7 12.43 6.43 -14.06
C ALA A 7 13.25 7.53 -14.76
N THR A 8 13.36 7.44 -16.10
CA THR A 8 13.97 8.45 -16.98
C THR A 8 13.23 9.80 -16.96
N SER A 9 11.93 9.81 -16.66
CA SER A 9 11.08 11.01 -16.58
C SER A 9 11.25 11.81 -15.28
N VAL A 10 11.86 11.23 -14.24
CA VAL A 10 12.15 11.92 -12.98
C VAL A 10 13.44 12.72 -13.14
N PRO A 11 13.43 14.05 -12.86
CA PRO A 11 14.63 14.87 -12.86
C PRO A 11 15.70 14.28 -11.95
N VAL A 12 16.96 14.30 -12.39
CA VAL A 12 18.08 13.61 -11.71
C VAL A 12 18.20 14.06 -10.25
N GLU A 13 18.03 15.35 -10.01
CA GLU A 13 18.08 15.99 -8.70
C GLU A 13 16.99 15.50 -7.73
N LEU A 14 15.86 14.99 -8.24
CA LEU A 14 14.76 14.47 -7.43
C LEU A 14 14.82 12.96 -7.22
N ARG A 15 15.66 12.22 -7.95
CA ARG A 15 15.69 10.75 -7.87
C ARG A 15 16.09 10.24 -6.49
N GLN A 16 17.12 10.83 -5.88
CA GLN A 16 17.56 10.45 -4.54
C GLN A 16 16.52 10.76 -3.45
N PRO A 17 15.99 12.00 -3.33
CA PRO A 17 14.98 12.28 -2.30
C PRO A 17 13.69 11.47 -2.53
N LEU A 18 13.28 11.24 -3.77
CA LEU A 18 12.14 10.38 -4.09
C LEU A 18 12.41 8.93 -3.68
N SER A 19 13.57 8.38 -4.03
CA SER A 19 13.97 7.02 -3.63
C SER A 19 14.00 6.87 -2.12
N ASN A 20 14.52 7.85 -1.37
CA ASN A 20 14.55 7.80 0.09
C ASN A 20 13.13 7.84 0.69
N MET A 21 12.25 8.68 0.14
CA MET A 21 10.85 8.76 0.59
C MET A 21 10.11 7.45 0.31
N LEU A 22 10.21 6.91 -0.90
CA LEU A 22 9.60 5.64 -1.27
C LEU A 22 10.15 4.48 -0.45
N LEU A 23 11.44 4.50 -0.14
CA LEU A 23 12.07 3.48 0.70
C LEU A 23 11.53 3.51 2.13
N ALA A 24 11.35 4.70 2.72
CA ALA A 24 10.76 4.84 4.05
C ALA A 24 9.31 4.32 4.09
N LEU A 25 8.51 4.67 3.08
CA LEU A 25 7.14 4.16 2.95
C LEU A 25 7.13 2.63 2.76
N ALA A 26 8.02 2.09 1.93
CA ALA A 26 8.14 0.66 1.73
C ALA A 26 8.45 -0.09 3.03
N ASP A 27 9.38 0.45 3.82
CA ASP A 27 9.78 -0.12 5.11
C ASP A 27 8.66 -0.07 6.14
N ASP A 28 7.86 1.00 6.15
CA ASP A 28 6.68 1.11 7.01
C ASP A 28 5.66 0.00 6.70
N GLU A 29 5.26 -0.13 5.44
CA GLU A 29 4.30 -1.15 5.02
C GLU A 29 4.84 -2.57 5.25
N PHE A 30 6.13 -2.79 4.98
CA PHE A 30 6.75 -4.10 5.14
C PHE A 30 6.75 -4.55 6.60
N ILE A 31 7.21 -3.70 7.52
CA ILE A 31 7.30 -4.02 8.94
C ILE A 31 5.91 -4.14 9.56
N LEU A 32 4.96 -3.27 9.19
CA LEU A 32 3.60 -3.35 9.69
C LEU A 32 2.90 -4.62 9.21
N GLY A 33 3.00 -4.94 7.92
CA GLY A 33 2.47 -6.18 7.35
C GLY A 33 3.07 -7.43 8.00
N TYR A 34 4.38 -7.41 8.29
CA TYR A 34 5.04 -8.49 9.02
C TYR A 34 4.43 -8.70 10.42
N TRP A 35 4.33 -7.65 11.23
CA TRP A 35 3.77 -7.77 12.58
C TRP A 35 2.31 -8.19 12.60
N ASP A 36 1.53 -7.73 11.63
CA ASP A 36 0.12 -8.07 11.52
C ASP A 36 -0.08 -9.51 11.04
N SER A 37 0.83 -10.04 10.22
CA SER A 37 0.80 -11.45 9.81
C SER A 37 0.93 -12.43 10.99
N GLU A 38 1.55 -12.00 12.10
CA GLU A 38 1.64 -12.80 13.34
C GLU A 38 0.29 -13.00 14.05
N TRP A 39 -0.78 -12.31 13.63
CA TRP A 39 -2.14 -12.54 14.14
C TRP A 39 -2.86 -13.67 13.43
N THR A 40 -2.34 -14.15 12.29
CA THR A 40 -2.97 -15.21 11.49
C THR A 40 -3.19 -16.47 12.33
N GLY A 41 -4.44 -16.86 12.52
CA GLY A 41 -4.87 -18.01 13.31
C GLY A 41 -4.90 -17.79 14.82
N VAL A 42 -4.59 -16.59 15.33
CA VAL A 42 -4.51 -16.27 16.77
C VAL A 42 -5.19 -14.96 17.17
N ALA A 43 -5.87 -14.28 16.24
CA ALA A 43 -6.70 -13.12 16.56
C ALA A 43 -7.89 -13.50 17.48
N PRO A 44 -8.50 -12.53 18.20
CA PRO A 44 -9.51 -12.84 19.23
C PRO A 44 -10.78 -13.53 18.71
N MET A 45 -11.21 -13.20 17.49
CA MET A 45 -12.30 -13.91 16.80
C MET A 45 -11.96 -14.11 15.32
N LEU A 46 -12.76 -14.94 14.67
CA LEU A 46 -12.50 -15.40 13.29
C LEU A 46 -12.55 -14.24 12.29
N GLU A 47 -13.49 -13.33 12.47
CA GLU A 47 -13.67 -12.15 11.62
C GLU A 47 -12.45 -11.23 11.68
N GLU A 48 -11.93 -10.99 12.88
CA GLU A 48 -10.70 -10.23 13.10
C GLU A 48 -9.49 -10.93 12.49
N ASP A 49 -9.43 -12.25 12.54
CA ASP A 49 -8.32 -13.03 11.96
C ASP A 49 -8.28 -12.90 10.43
N VAL A 50 -9.43 -13.11 9.79
CA VAL A 50 -9.57 -12.97 8.33
C VAL A 50 -9.31 -11.53 7.90
N ALA A 51 -9.83 -10.55 8.63
CA ALA A 51 -9.60 -9.14 8.35
C ALA A 51 -8.11 -8.79 8.49
N CYS A 52 -7.48 -9.11 9.62
CA CYS A 52 -6.08 -8.79 9.87
C CYS A 52 -5.15 -9.47 8.85
N SER A 53 -5.41 -10.74 8.51
CA SER A 53 -4.67 -11.47 7.47
C SER A 53 -4.78 -10.81 6.10
N SER A 54 -5.98 -10.35 5.73
CA SER A 54 -6.17 -9.62 4.46
C SER A 54 -5.41 -8.30 4.45
N ILE A 55 -5.47 -7.53 5.52
CA ILE A 55 -4.78 -6.24 5.56
C ILE A 55 -3.26 -6.45 5.60
N ALA A 56 -2.75 -7.46 6.30
CA ALA A 56 -1.33 -7.82 6.26
C ALA A 56 -0.86 -8.16 4.84
N GLN A 57 -1.66 -8.89 4.06
CA GLN A 57 -1.36 -9.18 2.66
C GLN A 57 -1.31 -7.92 1.80
N ASP A 58 -2.25 -6.99 2.01
CA ASP A 58 -2.28 -5.70 1.31
C ASP A 58 -1.02 -4.88 1.62
N GLU A 59 -0.56 -4.80 2.88
CA GLU A 59 0.65 -4.04 3.22
C GLU A 59 1.92 -4.65 2.63
N ILE A 60 2.06 -5.97 2.66
CA ILE A 60 3.19 -6.62 1.97
C ILE A 60 3.12 -6.39 0.46
N GLY A 61 1.92 -6.31 -0.11
CA GLY A 61 1.68 -5.89 -1.49
C GLY A 61 2.15 -4.46 -1.77
N HIS A 62 1.80 -3.51 -0.90
CA HIS A 62 2.22 -2.10 -1.00
C HIS A 62 3.73 -1.95 -0.87
N ALA A 63 4.35 -2.60 0.12
CA ALA A 63 5.80 -2.61 0.30
C ALA A 63 6.52 -3.09 -0.96
N ARG A 64 6.04 -4.19 -1.56
CA ARG A 64 6.58 -4.73 -2.80
C ARG A 64 6.51 -3.72 -3.95
N LEU A 65 5.38 -3.02 -4.10
CA LEU A 65 5.23 -1.98 -5.13
C LEU A 65 6.23 -0.85 -4.91
N PHE A 66 6.37 -0.36 -3.68
CA PHE A 66 7.33 0.71 -3.39
C PHE A 66 8.79 0.27 -3.60
N TYR A 67 9.18 -0.94 -3.19
CA TYR A 67 10.52 -1.46 -3.48
C TYR A 67 10.80 -1.60 -4.97
N GLN A 68 9.79 -1.92 -5.79
CA GLN A 68 9.92 -1.94 -7.26
C GLN A 68 10.17 -0.54 -7.84
N GLU A 69 9.51 0.49 -7.31
CA GLU A 69 9.75 1.87 -7.72
C GLU A 69 11.14 2.35 -7.29
N VAL A 70 11.59 2.01 -6.08
CA VAL A 70 12.96 2.28 -5.62
C VAL A 70 13.99 1.57 -6.50
N ALA A 71 13.74 0.31 -6.87
CA ALA A 71 14.59 -0.46 -7.78
C ALA A 71 14.69 0.21 -9.15
N ALA A 72 13.59 0.74 -9.69
CA ALA A 72 13.59 1.46 -10.96
C ALA A 72 14.45 2.74 -10.93
N LEU A 73 14.54 3.40 -9.77
CA LEU A 73 15.34 4.62 -9.59
C LEU A 73 16.83 4.36 -9.30
N THR A 74 17.13 3.27 -8.59
CA THR A 74 18.49 2.98 -8.07
C THR A 74 19.24 1.92 -8.88
N GLY A 75 18.53 1.08 -9.64
CA GLY A 75 19.10 -0.06 -10.36
C GLY A 75 19.40 -1.28 -9.48
N VAL A 76 19.05 -1.26 -8.20
CA VAL A 76 19.19 -2.38 -7.27
C VAL A 76 17.96 -3.29 -7.36
N SER A 77 18.12 -4.61 -7.18
CA SER A 77 16.98 -5.55 -7.19
C SER A 77 15.99 -5.24 -6.05
N PRO A 78 14.67 -5.32 -6.27
CA PRO A 78 13.67 -5.16 -5.21
C PRO A 78 13.90 -6.11 -4.02
N ASP A 79 14.34 -7.34 -4.27
CA ASP A 79 14.59 -8.33 -3.22
C ASP A 79 15.83 -7.98 -2.40
N ASP A 80 16.89 -7.45 -3.03
CA ASP A 80 18.09 -6.97 -2.34
C ASP A 80 17.76 -5.75 -1.48
N ILE A 81 16.86 -4.87 -1.95
CA ILE A 81 16.35 -3.75 -1.16
C ILE A 81 15.52 -4.28 0.02
N ALA A 82 14.61 -5.25 -0.19
CA ALA A 82 13.74 -5.73 0.87
C ALA A 82 14.48 -6.54 1.95
N TYR A 83 15.44 -7.38 1.56
CA TYR A 83 16.04 -8.41 2.44
C TYR A 83 17.57 -8.33 2.57
N GLY A 84 18.26 -7.62 1.66
CA GLY A 84 19.72 -7.53 1.64
C GLY A 84 20.30 -6.40 2.50
N ARG A 85 19.45 -5.54 3.07
CA ARG A 85 19.84 -4.42 3.92
C ARG A 85 20.11 -4.84 5.36
N LYS A 86 21.00 -4.10 6.04
CA LYS A 86 21.20 -4.27 7.49
C LYS A 86 20.07 -3.60 8.25
N ILE A 87 19.93 -3.96 9.52
CA ILE A 87 18.84 -3.45 10.39
C ILE A 87 18.89 -1.92 10.49
N GLU A 88 20.09 -1.36 10.59
CA GLU A 88 20.34 0.09 10.66
C GLU A 88 19.99 0.87 9.36
N ASP A 89 19.80 0.17 8.25
CA ASP A 89 19.49 0.77 6.95
C ASP A 89 17.98 0.88 6.69
N TYR A 90 17.14 0.24 7.51
CA TYR A 90 15.69 0.40 7.41
C TYR A 90 15.25 1.76 7.96
N ARG A 91 14.24 2.35 7.31
CA ARG A 91 13.81 3.74 7.51
C ARG A 91 12.38 3.86 8.02
N GLN A 92 11.84 2.77 8.58
CA GLN A 92 10.50 2.73 9.14
C GLN A 92 10.34 3.72 10.30
N ILE A 93 9.14 4.22 10.50
CA ILE A 93 8.78 5.06 11.61
C ILE A 93 8.78 4.27 12.92
N GLN A 94 9.07 4.96 14.03
CA GLN A 94 9.12 4.34 15.35
C GLN A 94 7.80 3.66 15.76
N LEU A 95 6.67 4.16 15.26
CA LEU A 95 5.35 3.59 15.54
C LEU A 95 5.24 2.12 15.10
N VAL A 96 5.81 1.76 13.95
CA VAL A 96 5.72 0.40 13.40
C VAL A 96 6.88 -0.50 13.85
N GLU A 97 7.95 0.08 14.41
CA GLU A 97 9.07 -0.68 15.01
C GLU A 97 8.64 -1.50 16.23
N HIS A 98 7.61 -1.04 16.95
CA HIS A 98 7.05 -1.79 18.07
C HIS A 98 6.52 -3.15 17.60
N ARG A 99 6.99 -4.23 18.24
CA ARG A 99 6.49 -5.59 18.04
C ARG A 99 4.98 -5.68 18.22
N ARG A 100 4.34 -6.73 17.68
CA ARG A 100 2.89 -6.98 17.66
C ARG A 100 2.12 -6.54 18.91
N GLY A 101 2.61 -6.86 20.10
CA GLY A 101 1.96 -6.53 21.37
C GLY A 101 0.67 -7.34 21.60
N ASN A 102 -0.29 -6.74 22.30
CA ASN A 102 -1.65 -7.28 22.46
C ASN A 102 -2.59 -6.73 21.38
N TRP A 103 -3.79 -7.30 21.27
CA TRP A 103 -4.74 -6.93 20.22
C TRP A 103 -5.12 -5.44 20.24
N ALA A 104 -5.41 -4.89 21.42
CA ALA A 104 -5.75 -3.47 21.57
C ALA A 104 -4.63 -2.54 21.08
N PHE A 105 -3.37 -2.89 21.37
CA PHE A 105 -2.20 -2.17 20.87
C PHE A 105 -2.10 -2.26 19.35
N THR A 106 -2.31 -3.43 18.74
CA THR A 106 -2.32 -3.59 17.29
C THR A 106 -3.36 -2.69 16.64
N ILE A 107 -4.61 -2.69 17.16
CA ILE A 107 -5.69 -1.84 16.63
C ILE A 107 -5.35 -0.35 16.78
N ALA A 108 -4.82 0.07 17.93
CA ALA A 108 -4.42 1.47 18.14
C ALA A 108 -3.29 1.89 17.19
N ARG A 109 -2.24 1.07 17.07
CA ARG A 109 -1.11 1.31 16.15
C ARG A 109 -1.61 1.47 14.72
N ARG A 110 -2.47 0.57 14.26
CA ARG A 110 -3.10 0.63 12.94
C ARG A 110 -3.90 1.91 12.74
N PHE A 111 -4.79 2.22 13.68
CA PHE A 111 -5.60 3.44 13.59
C PHE A 111 -4.73 4.70 13.43
N TYR A 112 -3.66 4.84 14.22
CA TYR A 112 -2.75 5.98 14.12
C TYR A 112 -1.95 5.98 12.82
N TYR A 113 -1.43 4.82 12.40
CA TYR A 113 -0.68 4.69 11.15
C TYR A 113 -1.55 5.04 9.93
N GLU A 114 -2.73 4.44 9.80
CA GLU A 114 -3.68 4.68 8.72
C GLU A 114 -4.11 6.16 8.65
N THR A 115 -4.34 6.76 9.81
CA THR A 115 -4.70 8.18 9.89
C THR A 115 -3.55 9.07 9.41
N ALA A 116 -2.31 8.73 9.78
CA ALA A 116 -1.13 9.47 9.37
C ALA A 116 -0.88 9.34 7.86
N ILE A 117 -0.84 8.12 7.31
CA ILE A 117 -0.55 7.90 5.88
C ILE A 117 -1.63 8.48 4.96
N ARG A 118 -2.90 8.44 5.38
CA ARG A 118 -3.99 9.12 4.68
C ARG A 118 -3.77 10.64 4.61
N SER A 119 -3.26 11.25 5.68
CA SER A 119 -3.01 12.69 5.73
C SER A 119 -1.87 13.14 4.81
N LEU A 120 -0.91 12.25 4.53
CA LEU A 120 0.21 12.47 3.61
C LEU A 120 -0.22 12.57 2.13
N ALA A 121 -1.49 12.33 1.82
CA ALA A 121 -2.05 12.46 0.46
C ALA A 121 -1.22 11.73 -0.62
N ILE A 122 -0.63 10.58 -0.28
CA ILE A 122 0.03 9.66 -1.24
C ILE A 122 -1.02 8.83 -2.00
N TRP A 123 -2.16 8.53 -1.36
CA TRP A 123 -3.26 7.74 -1.89
C TRP A 123 -4.42 8.42 -2.70
N PRO A 124 -4.46 9.73 -3.08
CA PRO A 124 -5.68 10.36 -3.61
C PRO A 124 -6.16 9.85 -4.97
N ALA A 125 -5.42 8.97 -5.63
CA ALA A 125 -5.77 8.46 -6.97
C ALA A 125 -6.47 7.09 -6.95
N CYS A 126 -6.39 6.31 -5.86
CA CYS A 126 -7.09 5.02 -5.78
C CYS A 126 -8.50 5.23 -5.23
N LYS A 127 -9.35 5.86 -6.05
CA LYS A 127 -10.80 5.77 -5.88
C LYS A 127 -11.18 4.32 -6.14
N VAL A 128 -11.24 3.49 -5.09
CA VAL A 128 -11.96 2.20 -5.16
C VAL A 128 -13.36 2.56 -5.67
N ARG A 129 -13.65 2.18 -6.91
CA ARG A 129 -14.97 2.36 -7.49
C ARG A 129 -15.93 1.53 -6.62
N SER A 130 -16.77 2.24 -5.87
CA SER A 130 -17.84 1.76 -5.00
C SER A 130 -18.33 0.33 -5.33
N MET A 131 -18.20 -0.54 -4.32
CA MET A 131 -18.62 -1.93 -4.28
C MET A 131 -20.16 -2.08 -4.16
N HIS A 132 -20.95 -1.29 -4.89
CA HIS A 132 -22.43 -1.34 -4.87
C HIS A 132 -23.07 -1.98 -6.12
N HIS A 133 -22.27 -2.58 -7.01
CA HIS A 133 -22.77 -3.24 -8.22
C HIS A 133 -22.04 -4.56 -8.49
N TRP A 134 -21.96 -5.45 -7.50
CA TRP A 134 -21.61 -6.84 -7.78
C TRP A 134 -22.82 -7.49 -8.46
N PRO A 135 -22.76 -7.91 -9.74
CA PRO A 135 -23.87 -8.63 -10.34
C PRO A 135 -23.93 -10.00 -9.67
N ARG A 136 -25.08 -10.31 -9.07
CA ARG A 136 -25.40 -11.64 -8.55
C ARG A 136 -25.26 -12.63 -9.72
N GLN A 137 -24.16 -13.38 -9.76
CA GLN A 137 -23.96 -14.40 -10.81
C GLN A 137 -25.05 -15.47 -10.66
N SER A 138 -25.88 -15.61 -11.68
CA SER A 138 -26.81 -16.72 -11.83
C SER A 138 -26.05 -17.97 -12.27
N PRO A 139 -26.57 -19.18 -11.98
CA PRO A 139 -25.81 -20.41 -12.18
C PRO A 139 -25.88 -20.81 -13.65
N ARG A 140 -24.74 -21.10 -14.29
CA ARG A 140 -24.73 -21.98 -15.48
C ARG A 140 -23.36 -22.57 -15.77
N SER A 141 -23.34 -23.91 -15.65
CA SER A 141 -22.84 -24.88 -16.62
C SER A 141 -21.60 -24.54 -17.46
N SER A 142 -20.58 -25.39 -17.26
CA SER A 142 -19.67 -25.93 -18.29
C SER A 142 -18.83 -24.95 -19.11
N GLY A 143 -17.51 -25.05 -18.94
CA GLY A 143 -16.55 -24.72 -20.01
C GLY A 143 -15.45 -23.76 -19.61
N LYS A 144 -14.30 -24.33 -19.25
CA LYS A 144 -12.95 -23.75 -19.17
C LYS A 144 -12.74 -22.39 -19.89
N ARG A 145 -12.33 -21.34 -19.16
CA ARG A 145 -11.00 -20.68 -19.24
C ARG A 145 -10.97 -19.22 -18.73
N HIS A 146 -9.93 -18.96 -17.93
CA HIS A 146 -9.16 -17.72 -17.74
C HIS A 146 -9.86 -16.47 -17.18
N ILE A 147 -9.66 -16.30 -15.88
CA ILE A 147 -9.43 -15.02 -15.18
C ILE A 147 -8.40 -14.22 -15.99
N THR A 148 -8.82 -13.16 -16.70
CA THR A 148 -8.06 -11.92 -16.97
C THR A 148 -8.90 -11.05 -17.90
N ARG A 149 -9.70 -10.11 -17.36
CA ARG A 149 -10.02 -8.83 -18.03
C ARG A 149 -10.92 -8.00 -17.13
N CYS A 150 -10.42 -6.84 -16.68
CA CYS A 150 -11.19 -5.60 -16.55
C CYS A 150 -10.31 -4.49 -15.96
N ILE A 151 -9.33 -4.01 -16.72
CA ILE A 151 -8.80 -2.65 -16.55
C ILE A 151 -8.60 -2.11 -17.96
N LEU A 152 -9.34 -1.05 -18.28
CA LEU A 152 -9.12 0.01 -19.30
C LEU A 152 -10.47 0.45 -19.89
N ALA A 153 -10.98 1.58 -19.43
CA ALA A 153 -11.93 2.39 -20.18
C ALA A 153 -11.41 3.85 -20.20
N PRO A 154 -11.18 4.46 -21.37
CA PRO A 154 -10.75 5.85 -21.50
C PRO A 154 -11.96 6.81 -21.50
N GLY A 155 -11.83 8.00 -20.88
CA GLY A 155 -12.75 9.11 -21.16
C GLY A 155 -13.40 9.87 -19.99
N CYS A 156 -12.73 10.09 -18.84
CA CYS A 156 -13.27 11.03 -17.82
C CYS A 156 -12.51 12.36 -17.83
N ASN A 157 -13.15 13.38 -18.43
CA ASN A 157 -12.73 14.78 -18.36
C ASN A 157 -13.17 15.45 -17.05
N ALA A 158 -12.37 16.43 -16.64
CA ALA A 158 -12.68 17.61 -15.82
C ALA A 158 -12.77 17.46 -14.28
N TRP A 159 -11.73 17.99 -13.63
CA TRP A 159 -11.73 18.56 -12.29
C TRP A 159 -12.60 19.83 -12.21
N PRO A 160 -13.06 20.20 -11.00
CA PRO A 160 -12.63 21.48 -10.47
C PRO A 160 -11.99 21.35 -9.08
N MET A 161 -10.81 21.95 -8.94
CA MET A 161 -10.16 22.24 -7.66
C MET A 161 -11.10 23.07 -6.77
N ALA A 162 -11.35 22.60 -5.55
CA ALA A 162 -11.76 23.43 -4.44
C ALA A 162 -10.81 23.15 -3.26
N LEU A 163 -9.79 23.99 -3.12
CA LEU A 163 -8.98 24.07 -1.90
C LEU A 163 -9.84 24.73 -0.81
N PRO A 164 -9.96 24.14 0.40
CA PRO A 164 -10.58 24.84 1.53
C PRO A 164 -9.67 26.00 1.95
N LYS A 165 -10.22 27.21 1.98
CA LYS A 165 -9.57 28.37 2.60
C LYS A 165 -9.41 28.11 4.09
N LEU A 166 -8.18 28.18 4.59
CA LEU A 166 -7.88 28.43 5.99
C LEU A 166 -8.52 29.78 6.36
N ALA A 167 -9.56 29.75 7.19
CA ALA A 167 -10.09 30.92 7.85
C ALA A 167 -9.65 30.89 9.30
N SER A 168 -8.74 31.80 9.63
CA SER A 168 -8.53 32.30 10.99
C SER A 168 -9.87 32.81 11.53
N TYR A 169 -10.32 32.27 12.67
CA TYR A 169 -10.91 32.94 13.84
C TYR A 169 -11.31 31.87 14.87
#